data_AF-A0A353X0N2-F1
#
_entry.id   AF-A0A353X0N2-F1
#
_cell.length_a   1.000
_cell.length_b   1.000
_cell.length_c   1.000
_cell.angle_alpha   90.00
_cell.angle_beta   90.00
_cell.angle_gamma   90.00
#
_symmetry.space_group_name_H-M   'P 1'
#
loop_
_entity.id
_entity.type
_entity.pdbx_description
1 polymer ?
#
loop_
_entity_poly.entity_id
_entity_poly.type
_entity_poly.pdbx_seq_one_letter_code
_entity_poly.pdbx_strand_id
1 'polypeptide(L)' 'MSRLKQIQNIDNLVQGITVIAESQCSLSEQDRVVLNEALERLQNLKLKKGKTNELILDEFAKVIELLTKFFV' A
#
# COMPACT_ATOMS: atom_id res chain seq x y z
N MET A 1 -5.05 0.94 17.28
CA MET A 1 -4.65 -0.41 16.85
C MET A 1 -3.40 -0.82 17.60
N SER A 2 -3.27 -2.11 17.96
CA SER A 2 -2.01 -2.64 18.45
C SER A 2 -0.97 -2.68 17.33
N ARG A 3 0.32 -2.69 17.68
CA ARG A 3 1.40 -2.81 16.69
C ARG A 3 1.27 -4.06 15.81
N LEU A 4 0.85 -5.18 16.41
CA LEU A 4 0.59 -6.42 15.67
C LEU A 4 -0.50 -6.21 14.61
N LYS A 5 -1.63 -5.59 14.99
CA LYS A 5 -2.74 -5.32 14.06
C LYS A 5 -2.34 -4.36 12.94
N GLN A 6 -1.49 -3.37 13.24
CA GLN A 6 -0.94 -2.47 12.23
C GLN A 6 -0.10 -3.22 11.20
N ILE A 7 0.81 -4.10 11.66
CA ILE A 7 1.66 -4.90 10.76
C ILE A 7 0.80 -5.84 9.91
N GLN A 8 -0.16 -6.54 10.51
CA GLN A 8 -1.08 -7.42 9.78
C GLN A 8 -1.86 -6.66 8.70
N ASN A 9 -2.38 -5.47 9.01
CA ASN A 9 -3.08 -4.65 8.02
C ASN A 9 -2.17 -4.22 6.87
N ILE A 10 -0.93 -3.81 7.17
CA ILE A 10 0.06 -3.45 6.15
C ILE A 10 0.39 -4.65 5.27
N ASP A 11 0.63 -5.82 5.87
CA ASP A 11 0.99 -7.04 5.14
C ASP A 11 -0.15 -7.50 4.23
N ASN A 12 -1.41 -7.41 4.69
CA ASN A 12 -2.58 -7.72 3.87
C ASN A 12 -2.71 -6.76 2.66
N LEU A 13 -2.45 -5.46 2.86
CA LEU A 13 -2.48 -4.48 1.76
C LEU A 13 -1.35 -4.75 0.75
N VAL A 14 -0.13 -5.02 1.23
CA VAL A 14 1.00 -5.39 0.37
C VAL A 14 0.65 -6.62 -0.46
N GLN A 15 0.13 -7.68 0.17
CA GLN A 15 -0.26 -8.90 -0.52
C GLN A 15 -1.33 -8.64 -1.58
N GLY A 16 -2.37 -7.85 -1.26
CA GLY A 16 -3.42 -7.51 -2.22
C GLY A 16 -2.89 -6.76 -3.44
N ILE A 17 -2.00 -5.78 -3.24
CA ILE A 17 -1.39 -5.03 -4.33
C ILE A 17 -0.47 -5.92 -5.18
N THR A 18 0.32 -6.80 -4.55
CA THR A 18 1.16 -7.77 -5.29
C THR A 18 0.32 -8.68 -6.17
N VAL A 19 -0.80 -9.21 -5.67
CA VAL A 19 -1.70 -10.05 -6.46
C VAL A 19 -2.28 -9.28 -7.65
N ILE A 20 -2.65 -8.01 -7.49
CA ILE A 20 -3.11 -7.16 -8.61
C ILE A 20 -1.97 -7.00 -9.64
N ALA A 21 -0.75 -6.73 -9.18
CA ALA A 21 0.40 -6.54 -10.05
C ALA A 21 0.75 -7.81 -10.85
N GLU A 22 0.64 -8.99 -10.23
CA GLU A 22 0.95 -10.28 -10.84
C GLU A 22 -0.17 -10.83 -11.73
N SER A 23 -1.43 -10.52 -11.42
CA SER A 23 -2.60 -11.05 -12.16
C SER A 23 -2.85 -10.33 -13.49
N GLN A 24 -2.34 -9.12 -13.66
CA GLN A 24 -2.62 -8.30 -14.84
C GLN A 24 -1.57 -8.50 -15.94
N CYS A 25 -1.99 -9.12 -17.05
CA CYS A 25 -1.10 -9.40 -18.19
C CYS A 25 -0.67 -8.15 -18.99
N SER A 26 -1.24 -6.97 -18.72
CA SER A 26 -1.00 -5.76 -19.52
C SER A 26 -1.03 -4.46 -18.71
N LEU A 27 -0.28 -4.41 -17.61
CA LEU A 27 -0.04 -3.14 -16.92
C LEU A 27 0.73 -2.16 -17.81
N SER A 28 0.22 -0.95 -17.94
CA SER A 28 1.00 0.15 -18.53
C SER A 28 2.20 0.50 -17.63
N GLU A 29 3.15 1.25 -18.18
CA GLU A 29 4.27 1.75 -17.37
C GLU A 29 3.77 2.63 -16.22
N GLN A 30 2.73 3.43 -16.47
CA GLN A 30 2.13 4.29 -15.45
C GLN A 30 1.49 3.47 -14.32
N ASP A 31 0.82 2.36 -14.66
CA ASP A 31 0.21 1.47 -13.68
C ASP A 31 1.28 0.82 -12.79
N ARG A 32 2.39 0.37 -13.39
CA ARG A 32 3.52 -0.19 -12.64
C ARG A 32 4.11 0.83 -11.68
N VAL A 33 4.26 2.07 -12.11
CA VAL A 33 4.74 3.17 -11.25
C VAL A 33 3.80 3.37 -10.06
N VAL A 34 2.48 3.42 -10.28
CA VAL A 34 1.49 3.60 -9.22
C VAL A 34 1.53 2.44 -8.21
N LEU A 35 1.53 1.19 -8.69
CA LEU A 35 1.55 0.01 -7.82
C LEU A 35 2.88 -0.08 -7.03
N ASN A 36 4.01 0.23 -7.66
CA ASN A 36 5.31 0.25 -6.98
C ASN A 36 5.40 1.34 -5.92
N GLU A 37 4.90 2.55 -6.20
CA GLU A 37 4.86 3.63 -5.21
C GLU A 37 4.00 3.25 -4.00
N ALA A 38 2.84 2.63 -4.24
CA ALA A 38 1.96 2.13 -3.18
C ALA A 38 2.66 1.08 -2.30
N LEU A 39 3.36 0.12 -2.91
CA LEU A 39 4.12 -0.91 -2.20
C LEU A 39 5.26 -0.30 -1.36
N GLU A 40 6.01 0.65 -1.93
CA GLU A 40 7.11 1.31 -1.23
C GLU A 40 6.62 2.06 0.02
N ARG A 41 5.52 2.81 -0.10
CA ARG A 41 4.92 3.53 1.04
C ARG A 41 4.52 2.58 2.17
N LEU A 42 3.90 1.45 1.85
CA LEU A 42 3.48 0.45 2.84
C LEU A 42 4.68 -0.22 3.51
N GLN A 43 5.72 -0.59 2.75
CA GLN A 43 6.95 -1.17 3.31
C GLN A 43 7.66 -0.18 4.23
N ASN A 44 7.75 1.09 3.83
CA ASN A 44 8.30 2.16 4.67
C ASN A 44 7.48 2.37 5.96
N LEU A 45 6.16 2.26 5.87
CA LEU A 45 5.27 2.33 7.04
C LEU A 45 5.48 1.15 7.99
N LYS A 46 5.76 -0.05 7.47
CA LYS A 46 6.07 -1.25 8.26
C LYS A 46 7.35 -1.06 9.08
N LEU A 47 8.38 -0.44 8.53
CA LEU A 47 9.68 -0.27 9.19
C LEU A 47 9.68 0.81 10.29
N LYS A 48 8.86 1.86 10.14
CA LYS A 48 8.80 2.97 11.12
C LYS A 48 8.19 2.51 12.46
N LYS A 49 8.93 2.75 13.55
CA LYS A 49 8.46 2.55 14.93
C LYS A 49 7.79 3.81 15.46
N GLY A 50 6.87 3.67 16.43
CA GLY A 50 6.30 4.80 17.17
C GLY A 50 5.26 5.66 16.43
N LYS A 51 4.73 5.19 15.29
CA LYS A 51 3.63 5.89 14.61
C LYS A 51 2.33 5.77 15.39
N THR A 52 1.59 6.88 15.49
CA THR A 52 0.22 6.89 16.01
C THR A 52 -0.71 6.21 15.01
N ASN A 53 -1.89 5.79 15.47
CA ASN A 53 -2.89 5.19 14.59
C ASN A 53 -3.36 6.16 13.51
N GLU A 54 -3.46 7.44 13.84
CA GLU A 54 -3.84 8.50 12.89
C GLU A 54 -2.84 8.61 11.74
N LEU A 55 -1.54 8.60 12.04
CA LEU A 55 -0.50 8.62 11.01
C LEU A 55 -0.51 7.36 10.13
N ILE A 56 -0.98 6.22 10.65
CA ILE A 56 -1.12 5.00 9.85
C ILE A 56 -2.33 5.10 8.93
N LEU A 57 -3.45 5.61 9.44
CA LEU A 57 -4.66 5.81 8.64
C LEU A 57 -4.45 6.86 7.54
N ASP A 58 -3.72 7.93 7.82
CA ASP A 58 -3.34 8.94 6.83
C ASP A 58 -2.49 8.35 5.69
N GLU A 59 -1.53 7.49 6.02
CA GLU A 59 -0.72 6.80 5.00
C GLU A 59 -1.56 5.79 4.21
N PHE A 60 -2.52 5.12 4.85
CA PHE A 60 -3.47 4.26 4.14
C PHE A 60 -4.35 5.06 3.18
N ALA A 61 -4.83 6.24 3.58
CA ALA A 61 -5.60 7.11 2.70
C ALA A 61 -4.79 7.52 1.47
N LYS A 62 -3.51 7.88 1.64
CA LYS A 62 -2.59 8.20 0.53
C LYS A 62 -2.36 7.02 -0.40
N VAL A 63 -2.20 5.82 0.14
CA VAL A 63 -2.09 4.59 -0.66
C VAL A 63 -3.37 4.34 -1.46
N ILE A 64 -4.54 4.51 -0.84
CA ILE A 64 -5.83 4.36 -1.53
C ILE A 64 -5.94 5.40 -2.64
N GLU A 65 -5.62 6.66 -2.38
CA GLU A 65 -5.63 7.74 -3.38
C GLU A 65 -4.73 7.41 -4.58
N LEU A 66 -3.53 6.87 -4.34
CA LEU A 66 -2.67 6.39 -5.43
C LEU A 66 -3.34 5.27 -6.23
N LEU A 67 -3.90 4.27 -5.55
CA LEU A 67 -4.58 3.16 -6.21
C LEU A 67 -5.82 3.60 -6.99
N THR A 68 -6.51 4.68 -6.61
CA THR A 68 -7.62 5.20 -7.42
C THR A 68 -7.18 5.62 -8.82
N LYS A 69 -5.93 6.07 -9.00
CA LYS A 69 -5.37 6.43 -10.32
C LYS A 69 -5.09 5.22 -11.21
N PHE A 70 -5.06 4.01 -10.64
CA PHE A 70 -4.91 2.77 -11.39
C PHE A 70 -6.27 2.24 -11.90
N PHE A 71 -7.37 2.56 -11.23
CA PHE A 71 -8.71 2.07 -11.59
C PHE A 71 -9.54 3.04 -12.43
N VAL A 72 -9.01 4.23 -12.72
CA VAL A 72 -9.64 5.30 -13.52
C VAL A 72 -8.84 5.52 -14.78
#